data_AF-A0A3M1YJZ1-F1
#
_entry.id   AF-A0A3M1YJZ1-F1
#
_cell.length_a   1.000
_cell.length_b   1.000
_cell.length_c   1.000
_cell.angle_alpha   90.00
_cell.angle_beta   90.00
_cell.angle_gamma   90.00
#
_symmetry.space_group_name_H-M   'P 1'
#
loop_
_entity.id
_entity.type
_entity.pdbx_description
1 polymer ?
#
loop_
_entity_poly.entity_id
_entity_poly.type
_entity_poly.pdbx_seq_one_letter_code
_entity_poly.pdbx_strand_id
1 'polypeptide(L)' 'MKNLLKKFEEKPPEIVFEWKDQETDAEGWVVINSLRNGAAGGGTRMRKGL' A
#
# COMPACT_ATOMS: atom_id res chain seq x y z
N MET A 1 12.02 14.69 15.22
CA MET A 1 11.38 13.48 14.67
C MET A 1 9.92 13.70 14.27
N LYS A 2 9.04 14.22 15.15
CA LYS A 2 7.61 14.43 14.87
C LYS A 2 7.29 15.11 13.52
N ASN A 3 8.01 16.18 13.17
CA ASN A 3 7.78 16.91 11.92
C ASN A 3 8.14 16.09 10.67
N LEU A 4 9.15 15.21 10.76
CA LEU A 4 9.56 14.36 9.63
C LEU A 4 8.56 13.22 9.41
N LEU A 5 8.04 12.65 10.49
CA LEU A 5 6.98 11.63 10.42
C LEU A 5 5.70 12.21 9.81
N LYS A 6 5.27 13.39 10.29
CA LYS A 6 4.11 14.09 9.72
C LYS A 6 4.27 14.35 8.22
N LYS A 7 5.44 14.82 7.78
CA LYS A 7 5.74 15.03 6.35
C LYS A 7 5.69 13.73 5.54
N PHE A 8 6.08 12.60 6.13
CA PHE A 8 6.00 11.30 5.48
C PHE A 8 4.56 10.79 5.39
N GLU A 9 3.78 10.91 6.47
CA GLU A 9 2.37 10.50 6.54
C GLU A 9 1.49 11.30 5.57
N GLU A 10 1.79 12.58 5.35
CA GLU A 10 1.07 13.44 4.41
C GLU A 10 1.49 13.21 2.95
N LYS A 11 2.58 12.49 2.70
CA LYS A 11 3.02 12.19 1.33
C LYS A 11 2.10 11.13 0.73
N PRO A 12 1.46 11.38 -0.43
CA PRO A 12 0.70 10.34 -1.12
C PRO A 12 1.62 9.20 -1.57
N PRO A 13 1.09 7.96 -1.66
CA PRO A 13 1.84 6.86 -2.23
C PRO A 13 2.18 7.13 -3.71
N GLU A 14 3.29 6.55 -4.18
CA GLU A 14 3.71 6.70 -5.58
C GLU A 14 2.86 5.84 -6.51
N ILE A 15 2.44 4.66 -6.05
CA ILE A 15 1.61 3.73 -6.83
C ILE A 15 0.58 3.08 -5.92
N VAL A 16 -0.66 2.98 -6.42
CA VAL A 16 -1.72 2.18 -5.82
C VAL A 16 -2.25 1.25 -6.90
N PHE A 17 -2.18 -0.06 -6.67
CA PHE A 17 -2.86 -1.05 -7.49
C PHE A 17 -4.08 -1.55 -6.74
N GLU A 18 -5.25 -1.43 -7.33
CA GLU A 18 -6.49 -1.98 -6.82
C GLU A 18 -6.91 -3.15 -7.70
N TRP A 19 -7.44 -4.20 -7.09
CA TRP A 19 -7.97 -5.33 -7.83
C TRP A 19 -9.15 -5.97 -7.11
N LYS A 20 -9.98 -6.61 -7.91
CA LYS A 20 -11.07 -7.48 -7.47
C LYS A 20 -10.97 -8.77 -8.26
N ASP A 21 -10.94 -9.88 -7.54
CA ASP A 21 -10.87 -11.19 -8.17
C ASP A 21 -12.19 -11.54 -8.86
N GLN A 22 -12.12 -12.28 -9.96
CA GLN A 22 -13.29 -12.62 -10.76
C GLN A 22 -13.98 -13.91 -10.31
N GLU A 23 -13.27 -14.78 -9.58
CA GLU A 23 -13.75 -16.10 -9.18
C GLU A 23 -14.15 -16.15 -7.70
N THR A 24 -13.68 -15.20 -6.90
CA THR A 24 -13.90 -15.10 -5.45
C THR A 24 -14.32 -13.69 -5.04
N ASP A 25 -14.79 -13.55 -3.80
CA ASP A 25 -15.09 -12.23 -3.20
C ASP A 25 -13.82 -11.49 -2.73
N ALA A 26 -12.63 -11.96 -3.10
CA ALA A 26 -11.40 -11.31 -2.71
C ALA A 26 -11.22 -9.99 -3.47
N GLU A 27 -10.90 -8.95 -2.71
CA GLU A 27 -10.46 -7.66 -3.23
C GLU A 27 -9.24 -7.21 -2.44
N GLY A 28 -8.44 -6.34 -3.05
CA GLY A 28 -7.23 -5.88 -2.41
C GLY A 28 -6.61 -4.67 -3.06
N TRP A 29 -5.66 -4.10 -2.32
CA TRP A 29 -4.87 -2.98 -2.78
C TRP A 29 -3.41 -3.18 -2.40
N VAL A 30 -2.51 -2.87 -3.33
CA VAL A 30 -1.08 -2.77 -3.10
C VAL A 30 -0.71 -1.30 -3.13
N VAL A 31 -0.26 -0.79 -1.98
CA VAL A 31 0.15 0.61 -1.82
C VAL A 31 1.67 0.67 -1.76
N ILE A 32 2.30 1.39 -2.69
CA ILE A 32 3.75 1.54 -2.79
C ILE A 32 4.12 3.01 -2.56
N ASN A 33 4.71 3.31 -1.41
CA ASN A 33 5.12 4.67 -1.06
C ASN A 33 6.41 5.11 -1.79
N SER A 34 7.27 4.16 -2.17
CA SER A 34 8.47 4.43 -2.97
C SER A 34 9.05 3.18 -3.62
N LEU A 35 9.53 3.31 -4.85
CA LEU A 35 10.40 2.33 -5.52
C LEU A 35 11.88 2.74 -5.50
N ARG A 36 12.28 3.59 -4.56
CA ARG A 36 13.67 4.04 -4.45
C ARG A 36 14.61 2.82 -4.37
N ASN A 37 15.63 2.80 -5.24
CA ASN A 37 16.56 1.68 -5.43
C ASN A 37 15.97 0.46 -6.16
N GLY A 38 14.84 0.63 -6.87
CA GLY A 38 14.32 -0.34 -7.82
C GLY A 38 13.33 -1.37 -7.27
N ALA A 39 13.10 -1.43 -5.95
CA ALA A 39 12.15 -2.35 -5.33
C ALA A 39 11.56 -1.78 -4.03
N ALA A 40 10.36 -2.24 -3.69
CA ALA A 40 9.71 -2.00 -2.40
C ALA A 40 9.53 -3.32 -1.65
N GLY A 41 9.85 -3.33 -0.36
CA GLY A 41 9.55 -4.44 0.56
C GLY A 41 8.33 -4.11 1.41
N GLY A 42 7.56 -5.12 1.77
CA GLY A 42 6.36 -4.96 2.60
C GLY A 42 5.79 -6.30 3.05
N GLY A 43 4.78 -6.25 3.90
CA GLY A 43 4.00 -7.41 4.31
C GLY A 43 2.62 -7.43 3.66
N THR A 44 2.02 -8.62 3.60
CA THR A 44 0.62 -8.77 3.19
C THR A 44 -0.25 -8.92 4.42
N ARG A 45 -1.28 -8.08 4.55
CA ARG A 45 -2.30 -8.22 5.59
C ARG A 45 -3.62 -8.65 4.95
N MET A 46 -4.18 -9.76 5.43
CA MET A 46 -5.48 -10.26 5.00
C MET A 46 -6.46 -10.19 6.17
N ARG A 47 -7.69 -9.74 5.92
CA ARG A 47 -8.79 -9.71 6.90
C ARG A 47 -10.10 -10.06 6.20
N LYS A 48 -10.91 -10.93 6.81
CA LYS A 48 -12.30 -11.17 6.36
C LYS A 48 -13.17 -10.00 6.79
N GLY A 49 -13.88 -9.39 5.83
CA GLY A 49 -14.69 -8.20 6.09
C GLY A 49 -13.81 -7.03 6.53
N LEU A 50 -13.44 -6.18 5.58
CA LEU A 50 -12.70 -4.95 5.88
C LEU A 50 -13.42 -4.15 6.96
#